data_AF-A0A974UPY0-F1
#
_entry.id   AF-A0A974UPY0-F1
#
_cell.length_a   1.000
_cell.length_b   1.000
_cell.length_c   1.000
_cell.angle_alpha   90.00
_cell.angle_beta   90.00
_cell.angle_gamma   90.00
#
_symmetry.space_group_name_H-M   'P 1'
#
loop_
_entity.id
_entity.type
_entity.pdbx_description
1 polymer ?
#
loop_
_entity_poly.entity_id
_entity_poly.type
_entity_poly.pdbx_seq_one_letter_code
_entity_poly.pdbx_strand_id
1 'polypeptide(L)'
;MRSSITVLVAGAAFALLSACSGQPGAPQVATLDTSSATAGAPESPTTVGADAGRLQLRLDSLPEEEQAYWDAYDSCLRTNGHAVLSGRSGHAGPVGGPGSPPALDVNDDSPQPKKAEAVCKGKLPLQPPQLSPRTNPKFSDQFHDMVKGMTAQGAHVHVAPDTSVDPDGLTWRIDDGSSDTYDNLDKLADQCQLQAFSK
;
A
#
# COMPACT_ATOMS: atom_id res chain seq x y z
N MET A 1 5.41 28.28 68.77
CA MET A 1 4.53 27.98 69.93
C MET A 1 3.49 26.93 69.50
N ARG A 2 3.16 25.96 70.36
CA ARG A 2 1.94 25.10 70.41
C ARG A 2 1.26 24.81 69.05
N SER A 3 1.36 23.65 68.40
CA SER A 3 1.15 22.26 68.86
C SER A 3 -0.25 21.99 69.45
N SER A 4 -1.03 21.15 68.75
CA SER A 4 -1.76 20.01 69.35
C SER A 4 -2.20 19.01 68.28
N ILE A 5 -1.98 17.73 68.58
CA ILE A 5 -2.34 16.56 67.78
C ILE A 5 -3.56 15.91 68.47
N THR A 6 -4.45 15.27 67.71
CA THR A 6 -5.24 14.15 68.26
C THR A 6 -5.38 13.04 67.22
N VAL A 7 -4.97 11.84 67.62
CA VAL A 7 -4.94 10.60 66.86
C VAL A 7 -5.88 9.62 67.57
N LEU A 8 -6.55 8.71 66.84
CA LEU A 8 -7.15 7.52 67.44
C LEU A 8 -7.07 6.28 66.53
N VAL A 9 -6.78 5.14 67.17
CA VAL A 9 -6.13 3.91 66.67
C VAL A 9 -6.75 2.72 67.43
N ALA A 10 -7.05 1.56 66.85
CA ALA A 10 -7.07 1.11 65.45
C ALA A 10 -7.91 -0.18 65.34
N GLY A 11 -8.12 -0.71 64.12
CA GLY A 11 -8.74 -2.02 63.88
C GLY A 11 -7.99 -2.80 62.80
N ALA A 12 -7.12 -3.73 63.21
CA ALA A 12 -6.28 -4.49 62.29
C ALA A 12 -6.93 -5.82 61.88
N ALA A 13 -6.81 -6.17 60.59
CA ALA A 13 -7.00 -7.53 60.09
C ALA A 13 -5.98 -7.81 58.97
N PHE A 14 -4.90 -8.51 59.31
CA PHE A 14 -3.97 -9.05 58.32
C PHE A 14 -4.59 -10.30 57.68
N ALA A 15 -4.68 -10.33 56.35
CA ALA A 15 -4.80 -11.56 55.57
C ALA A 15 -3.68 -11.58 54.53
N LEU A 16 -2.73 -12.49 54.72
CA LEU A 16 -1.63 -12.72 53.78
C LEU A 16 -2.16 -13.45 52.56
N LEU A 17 -1.99 -12.90 51.35
CA LEU A 17 -1.93 -13.71 50.14
C LEU A 17 -0.54 -13.60 49.50
N SER A 18 -0.02 -14.79 49.20
CA SER A 18 1.32 -15.10 48.71
C SER A 18 1.68 -14.40 47.41
N ALA A 19 2.98 -14.09 47.27
CA ALA A 19 3.61 -13.66 46.03
C ALA A 19 3.25 -14.56 44.84
N CYS A 20 2.87 -13.94 43.72
CA CYS A 20 2.87 -14.60 42.42
C CYS A 20 4.22 -14.33 41.73
N SER A 21 5.24 -15.12 42.08
CA SER A 21 6.54 -15.10 41.40
C SER A 21 6.43 -15.82 40.05
N GLY A 22 5.91 -15.11 39.05
CA GLY A 22 5.87 -15.56 37.66
C GLY A 22 7.21 -15.37 36.96
N GLN A 23 7.84 -16.47 36.54
CA GLN A 23 9.07 -16.50 35.74
C GLN A 23 8.92 -15.63 34.47
N PRO A 24 9.94 -14.87 34.04
CA PRO A 24 9.96 -14.31 32.69
C PRO A 24 10.12 -15.45 31.67
N GLY A 25 9.00 -15.98 31.20
CA GLY A 25 8.96 -16.85 30.03
C GLY A 25 9.44 -16.06 28.81
N ALA A 26 10.43 -16.61 28.09
CA ALA A 26 10.87 -16.05 26.82
C ALA A 26 9.66 -15.93 25.86
N PRO A 27 9.61 -14.91 24.98
CA PRO A 27 8.51 -14.76 24.04
C PRO A 27 8.41 -16.00 23.13
N GLN A 28 7.38 -16.80 23.37
CA GLN A 28 7.03 -17.94 22.52
C GLN A 28 6.40 -17.37 21.24
N VAL A 29 7.25 -17.01 20.28
CA VAL A 29 6.83 -16.87 18.89
C VAL A 29 6.18 -18.19 18.46
N ALA A 30 4.97 -18.12 17.93
CA ALA A 30 4.27 -19.29 17.42
C ALA A 30 5.00 -19.82 16.18
N THR A 31 5.92 -20.76 16.39
CA THR A 31 6.35 -21.67 15.33
C THR A 31 5.11 -22.45 14.88
N LEU A 32 4.71 -22.24 13.63
CA LEU A 32 3.75 -23.13 12.97
C LEU A 32 4.38 -24.51 12.91
N ASP A 33 3.88 -25.44 13.71
CA ASP A 33 4.27 -26.85 13.67
C ASP A 33 3.95 -27.42 12.29
N THR A 34 4.98 -27.62 11.46
CA THR A 34 4.91 -28.37 10.20
C THR A 34 4.68 -29.85 10.51
N SER A 35 3.47 -30.17 10.96
CA SER A 35 3.02 -31.53 11.23
C SER A 35 3.07 -32.33 9.94
N SER A 36 4.00 -33.27 9.87
CA SER A 36 4.15 -34.17 8.73
C SER A 36 2.94 -35.10 8.65
N ALA A 37 1.99 -34.76 7.80
CA ALA A 37 0.93 -35.66 7.36
C ALA A 37 1.41 -36.51 6.18
N THR A 38 1.12 -37.81 6.26
CA THR A 38 1.43 -38.89 5.32
C THR A 38 1.29 -38.53 3.84
N ALA A 39 2.19 -39.08 3.03
CA ALA A 39 2.26 -38.94 1.57
C ALA A 39 0.90 -39.03 0.84
N GLY A 40 0.39 -37.86 0.44
CA GLY A 40 -0.40 -37.69 -0.78
C GLY A 40 0.53 -37.52 -1.99
N ALA A 41 -0.01 -37.72 -3.20
CA ALA A 41 0.73 -37.59 -4.45
C ALA A 41 1.38 -36.19 -4.59
N PRO A 42 2.45 -36.04 -5.40
CA PRO A 42 2.93 -34.72 -5.77
C PRO A 42 1.87 -34.03 -6.63
N GLU A 43 1.00 -33.24 -6.00
CA GLU A 43 0.38 -32.12 -6.69
C GLU A 43 1.53 -31.29 -7.26
N SER A 44 1.55 -31.17 -8.60
CA SER A 44 2.48 -30.31 -9.32
C SER A 44 2.59 -28.98 -8.58
N PRO A 45 3.80 -28.40 -8.40
CA PRO A 45 3.90 -27.10 -7.77
C PRO A 45 2.97 -26.16 -8.52
N THR A 46 1.91 -25.69 -7.85
CA THR A 46 1.15 -24.53 -8.31
C THR A 46 2.22 -23.50 -8.61
N THR A 47 2.31 -23.10 -9.88
CA THR A 47 3.38 -22.25 -10.38
C THR A 47 3.61 -21.16 -9.34
N VAL A 48 4.81 -21.14 -8.74
CA VAL A 48 5.22 -20.05 -7.85
C VAL A 48 5.00 -18.80 -8.69
N GLY A 49 3.92 -18.09 -8.38
CA GLY A 49 3.33 -17.17 -9.33
C GLY A 49 4.36 -16.13 -9.71
N ALA A 50 4.20 -15.49 -10.87
CA ALA A 50 5.06 -14.37 -11.26
C ALA A 50 5.05 -13.21 -10.22
N ASP A 51 4.16 -13.31 -9.23
CA ASP A 51 3.88 -12.37 -8.17
C ASP A 51 4.14 -12.90 -6.75
N ALA A 52 4.61 -14.14 -6.59
CA ALA A 52 4.85 -14.75 -5.29
C ALA A 52 5.94 -13.99 -4.50
N GLY A 53 5.58 -13.48 -3.32
CA GLY A 53 6.47 -12.69 -2.46
C GLY A 53 6.47 -11.18 -2.73
N ARG A 54 5.70 -10.68 -3.69
CA ARG A 54 5.44 -9.24 -3.85
C ARG A 54 4.53 -8.74 -2.71
N LEU A 55 4.76 -7.51 -2.25
CA LEU A 55 3.87 -6.85 -1.29
C LEU A 55 2.61 -6.35 -2.00
N GLN A 56 1.46 -6.46 -1.34
CA GLN A 56 0.15 -6.09 -1.85
C GLN A 56 -0.31 -4.77 -1.24
N LEU A 57 -0.47 -3.73 -2.07
CA LEU A 57 -1.12 -2.49 -1.65
C LEU A 57 -2.56 -2.77 -1.25
N ARG A 58 -3.03 -2.08 -0.20
CA ARG A 58 -4.44 -2.03 0.14
C ARG A 58 -5.06 -0.80 -0.52
N LEU A 59 -6.36 -0.87 -0.79
CA LEU A 59 -7.12 0.28 -1.31
C LEU A 59 -7.09 1.48 -0.34
N ASP A 60 -6.99 1.22 0.96
CA ASP A 60 -6.93 2.21 2.05
C ASP A 60 -5.53 2.38 2.67
N SER A 61 -4.46 1.96 1.96
CA SER A 61 -3.07 2.21 2.41
C SER A 61 -2.82 3.72 2.54
N LEU A 62 -2.07 4.11 3.57
CA LEU A 62 -1.70 5.52 3.76
C LEU A 62 -0.68 5.94 2.68
N PRO A 63 -0.67 7.22 2.23
CA PRO A 63 0.27 7.69 1.22
C PRO A 63 1.74 7.43 1.58
N GLU A 64 2.08 7.51 2.87
CA GLU A 64 3.42 7.22 3.37
C GLU A 64 3.78 5.72 3.34
N GLU A 65 2.79 4.84 3.50
CA GLU A 65 2.96 3.39 3.38
C GLU A 65 3.12 2.98 1.91
N GLU A 66 2.28 3.53 1.03
CA GLU A 66 2.39 3.33 -0.41
C GLU A 66 3.75 3.83 -0.92
N GLN A 67 4.17 5.05 -0.54
CA GLN A 67 5.48 5.58 -0.90
C GLN A 67 6.61 4.66 -0.43
N ALA A 68 6.54 4.09 0.78
CA ALA A 68 7.57 3.17 1.27
C ALA A 68 7.66 1.87 0.44
N TYR A 69 6.57 1.39 -0.13
CA TYR A 69 6.58 0.23 -1.03
C TYR A 69 7.15 0.60 -2.42
N TRP A 70 6.81 1.77 -2.97
CA TRP A 70 7.41 2.28 -4.21
C TRP A 70 8.90 2.59 -4.08
N ASP A 71 9.33 3.26 -3.00
CA ASP A 71 10.73 3.57 -2.70
C ASP A 71 11.62 2.32 -2.70
N ALA A 72 11.09 1.18 -2.23
CA ALA A 72 11.80 -0.10 -2.24
C ALA A 72 11.99 -0.68 -3.65
N TYR A 73 11.02 -0.46 -4.55
CA TYR A 73 11.12 -0.82 -5.96
C TYR A 73 12.07 0.13 -6.72
N ASP A 74 11.91 1.43 -6.56
CA ASP A 74 12.73 2.46 -7.22
C ASP A 74 14.20 2.37 -6.76
N SER A 75 14.43 2.05 -5.49
CA SER A 75 15.79 1.79 -4.99
C SER A 75 16.42 0.55 -5.61
N CYS A 76 15.63 -0.48 -5.92
CA CYS A 76 16.10 -1.61 -6.71
C CYS A 76 16.42 -1.19 -8.15
N LEU A 77 15.55 -0.40 -8.81
CA LEU A 77 15.77 0.07 -10.18
C LEU A 77 17.06 0.89 -10.31
N ARG A 78 17.26 1.88 -9.42
CA ARG A 78 18.49 2.69 -9.34
C ARG A 78 19.74 1.83 -9.14
N THR A 79 19.67 0.84 -8.25
CA THR A 79 20.79 -0.08 -7.99
C THR A 79 21.14 -0.95 -9.20
N ASN A 80 20.16 -1.25 -10.06
CA ASN A 80 20.33 -2.04 -11.28
C ASN A 80 20.55 -1.19 -12.55
N GLY A 81 20.91 0.08 -12.39
CA GLY A 81 21.38 0.94 -13.48
C GLY A 81 20.27 1.64 -14.28
N HIS A 82 19.04 1.70 -13.78
CA HIS A 82 18.04 2.62 -14.30
C HIS A 82 18.54 4.05 -14.11
N ALA A 83 18.49 4.87 -15.17
CA ALA A 83 18.90 6.27 -15.08
C ALA A 83 18.05 7.05 -14.08
N VAL A 84 18.64 8.08 -13.49
CA VAL A 84 17.98 9.05 -12.61
C VAL A 84 18.14 10.44 -13.19
N LEU A 85 17.11 11.27 -13.02
CA LEU A 85 17.21 12.68 -13.38
C LEU A 85 18.09 13.43 -12.37
N SER A 86 18.78 14.46 -12.87
CA SER A 86 19.50 15.44 -12.06
C SER A 86 18.57 16.47 -11.37
N GLY A 87 17.27 16.20 -11.33
CA GLY A 87 16.21 17.02 -10.75
C GLY A 87 14.94 16.20 -10.46
N ARG A 88 13.88 16.85 -9.92
CA ARG A 88 12.65 16.18 -9.47
C ARG A 88 11.59 16.16 -10.58
N SER A 89 11.44 15.03 -11.28
CA SER A 89 10.26 14.70 -12.09
C SER A 89 10.24 13.22 -12.48
N GLY A 90 9.04 12.61 -12.62
CA GLY A 90 8.86 11.42 -13.44
C GLY A 90 8.81 10.06 -12.75
N HIS A 91 7.67 9.73 -12.12
CA HIS A 91 7.09 8.37 -12.14
C HIS A 91 5.61 8.45 -11.72
N ALA A 92 4.80 7.47 -12.14
CA ALA A 92 3.48 7.25 -11.59
C ALA A 92 3.61 6.60 -10.21
N GLY A 93 3.37 7.39 -9.16
CA GLY A 93 3.59 7.08 -7.76
C GLY A 93 3.55 8.39 -6.97
N PRO A 94 3.50 8.37 -5.62
CA PRO A 94 3.36 9.62 -4.86
C PRO A 94 4.55 10.56 -5.09
N VAL A 95 4.30 11.87 -5.08
CA VAL A 95 5.31 12.87 -5.47
C VAL A 95 6.36 13.02 -4.37
N GLY A 96 7.38 12.14 -4.39
CA GLY A 96 8.40 11.98 -3.36
C GLY A 96 8.84 13.29 -2.71
N GLY A 97 8.61 13.40 -1.40
CA GLY A 97 8.69 14.64 -0.61
C GLY A 97 10.10 15.22 -0.43
N PRO A 98 10.24 16.28 0.39
CA PRO A 98 11.55 16.87 0.69
C PRO A 98 12.50 15.83 1.30
N GLY A 99 13.64 15.59 0.62
CA GLY A 99 14.62 14.58 1.03
C GLY A 99 14.49 13.22 0.35
N SER A 100 13.50 13.03 -0.55
CA SER A 100 13.41 11.83 -1.38
C SER A 100 14.65 11.63 -2.28
N PRO A 101 14.98 10.37 -2.63
CA PRO A 101 16.04 10.07 -3.59
C PRO A 101 15.74 10.68 -4.99
N PRO A 102 16.76 10.84 -5.85
CA PRO A 102 16.56 11.29 -7.23
C PRO A 102 15.53 10.44 -7.97
N ALA A 103 14.61 11.11 -8.68
CA ALA A 103 13.58 10.45 -9.48
C ALA A 103 14.20 9.66 -10.64
N LEU A 104 13.57 8.57 -11.04
CA LEU A 104 13.99 7.80 -12.21
C LEU A 104 13.76 8.62 -13.50
N ASP A 105 14.63 8.43 -14.49
CA ASP A 105 14.37 8.95 -15.83
C ASP A 105 13.44 8.01 -16.59
N VAL A 106 12.14 8.24 -16.48
CA VAL A 106 11.10 7.47 -17.22
C VAL A 106 11.15 7.66 -18.74
N ASN A 107 12.01 8.55 -19.26
CA ASN A 107 12.23 8.74 -20.69
C ASN A 107 13.55 8.08 -21.16
N ASP A 108 14.20 7.26 -20.31
CA ASP A 108 15.37 6.48 -20.67
C ASP A 108 14.99 5.32 -21.62
N ASP A 109 15.04 5.60 -22.93
CA ASP A 109 14.82 4.60 -24.00
C ASP A 109 15.94 3.53 -24.11
N SER A 110 16.94 3.54 -23.23
CA SER A 110 18.01 2.55 -23.26
C SER A 110 17.54 1.14 -22.86
N PRO A 111 18.36 0.10 -23.08
CA PRO A 111 18.07 -1.23 -22.56
C PRO A 111 18.13 -1.36 -21.03
N GLN A 112 18.49 -0.31 -20.27
CA GLN A 112 18.76 -0.41 -18.84
C GLN A 112 17.48 -0.50 -17.99
N PRO A 113 16.47 0.38 -18.15
CA PRO A 113 15.19 0.27 -17.43
C PRO A 113 14.57 -1.12 -17.51
N LYS A 114 14.40 -1.67 -18.72
CA LYS A 114 13.80 -3.01 -18.92
C LYS A 114 14.59 -4.15 -18.26
N LYS A 115 15.92 -4.03 -18.15
CA LYS A 115 16.75 -4.99 -17.40
C LYS A 115 16.57 -4.82 -15.89
N ALA A 116 16.53 -3.59 -15.41
CA ALA A 116 16.32 -3.28 -14.01
C ALA A 116 14.91 -3.73 -13.56
N GLU A 117 13.86 -3.45 -14.32
CA GLU A 117 12.49 -3.93 -14.12
C GLU A 117 12.44 -5.46 -14.01
N ALA A 118 13.10 -6.18 -14.93
CA ALA A 118 13.13 -7.63 -14.93
C ALA A 118 13.78 -8.22 -13.66
N VAL A 119 14.84 -7.59 -13.14
CA VAL A 119 15.48 -7.97 -11.86
C VAL A 119 14.61 -7.57 -10.67
N CYS A 120 13.99 -6.39 -10.72
CA CYS A 120 13.26 -5.79 -9.62
C CYS A 120 11.76 -6.17 -9.55
N LYS A 121 11.26 -6.99 -10.47
CA LYS A 121 9.85 -7.42 -10.53
C LYS A 121 9.31 -7.95 -9.19
N GLY A 122 10.11 -8.69 -8.43
CA GLY A 122 9.73 -9.18 -7.10
C GLY A 122 9.60 -8.11 -6.01
N LYS A 123 10.02 -6.86 -6.29
CA LYS A 123 9.87 -5.68 -5.42
C LYS A 123 8.74 -4.74 -5.85
N LEU A 124 8.25 -4.85 -7.09
CA LEU A 124 7.13 -4.03 -7.58
C LEU A 124 5.89 -4.29 -6.71
N PRO A 125 5.25 -3.28 -6.10
CA PRO A 125 4.02 -3.49 -5.34
C PRO A 125 2.91 -4.06 -6.24
N LEU A 126 2.10 -4.98 -5.72
CA LEU A 126 0.85 -5.37 -6.39
C LEU A 126 -0.19 -4.29 -6.12
N GLN A 127 -0.89 -3.87 -7.16
CA GLN A 127 -2.00 -2.90 -7.08
C GLN A 127 -3.20 -3.52 -6.34
N PRO A 128 -4.01 -2.75 -5.60
CA PRO A 128 -5.15 -3.27 -4.86
C PRO A 128 -6.08 -4.09 -5.77
N PRO A 129 -6.48 -5.32 -5.39
CA PRO A 129 -7.28 -6.20 -6.27
C PRO A 129 -8.67 -5.65 -6.61
N GLN A 130 -9.15 -4.65 -5.86
CA GLN A 130 -10.35 -3.89 -6.18
C GLN A 130 -10.20 -3.05 -7.46
N LEU A 131 -8.99 -2.60 -7.80
CA LEU A 131 -8.70 -1.71 -8.93
C LEU A 131 -8.36 -2.44 -10.23
N SER A 132 -8.65 -3.75 -10.33
CA SER A 132 -8.44 -4.52 -11.56
C SER A 132 -9.70 -5.29 -11.99
N PRO A 133 -10.13 -5.20 -13.27
CA PRO A 133 -11.27 -5.96 -13.77
C PRO A 133 -11.07 -7.47 -13.71
N ARG A 134 -9.82 -7.97 -13.77
CA ARG A 134 -9.50 -9.40 -13.61
C ARG A 134 -9.86 -9.96 -12.24
N THR A 135 -9.81 -9.14 -11.18
CA THR A 135 -10.06 -9.58 -9.79
C THR A 135 -11.30 -8.97 -9.16
N ASN A 136 -11.88 -7.93 -9.76
CA ASN A 136 -13.09 -7.26 -9.30
C ASN A 136 -14.19 -7.28 -10.38
N PRO A 137 -15.24 -8.12 -10.25
CA PRO A 137 -16.34 -8.15 -11.20
C PRO A 137 -17.23 -6.90 -11.19
N LYS A 138 -17.10 -6.02 -10.17
CA LYS A 138 -17.77 -4.71 -10.12
C LYS A 138 -16.91 -3.56 -10.69
N PHE A 139 -15.70 -3.84 -11.19
CA PHE A 139 -14.72 -2.81 -11.57
C PHE A 139 -15.31 -1.71 -12.45
N SER A 140 -16.00 -2.08 -13.53
CA SER A 140 -16.60 -1.11 -14.46
C SER A 140 -17.62 -0.19 -13.76
N ASP A 141 -18.58 -0.77 -13.02
CA ASP A 141 -19.60 0.00 -12.31
C ASP A 141 -18.98 0.93 -11.26
N GLN A 142 -18.00 0.46 -10.51
CA GLN A 142 -17.28 1.25 -9.49
C GLN A 142 -16.43 2.35 -10.13
N PHE A 143 -15.81 2.11 -11.29
CA PHE A 143 -15.08 3.12 -12.03
C PHE A 143 -16.01 4.23 -12.54
N HIS A 144 -17.19 3.88 -13.05
CA HIS A 144 -18.21 4.87 -13.45
C HIS A 144 -18.74 5.65 -12.23
N ASP A 145 -18.96 4.99 -11.09
CA ASP A 145 -19.33 5.65 -9.83
C ASP A 145 -18.24 6.63 -9.34
N MET A 146 -16.96 6.29 -9.50
CA MET A 146 -15.83 7.17 -9.20
C MET A 146 -15.83 8.43 -10.07
N VAL A 147 -15.88 8.29 -11.39
CA VAL A 147 -15.89 9.43 -12.33
C VAL A 147 -17.16 10.28 -12.18
N LYS A 148 -18.30 9.65 -11.85
CA LYS A 148 -19.53 10.37 -11.44
C LYS A 148 -19.33 11.16 -10.13
N GLY A 149 -18.55 10.65 -9.18
CA GLY A 149 -18.15 11.37 -7.99
C GLY A 149 -17.27 12.60 -8.27
N MET A 150 -16.31 12.47 -9.20
CA MET A 150 -15.44 13.57 -9.63
C MET A 150 -16.24 14.67 -10.34
N THR A 151 -17.08 14.30 -11.32
CA THR A 151 -17.92 15.24 -12.07
C THR A 151 -18.97 15.93 -11.19
N ALA A 152 -19.53 15.23 -10.19
CA ALA A 152 -20.43 15.84 -9.20
C ALA A 152 -19.72 16.89 -8.30
N GLN A 153 -18.39 16.88 -8.21
CA GLN A 153 -17.58 17.87 -7.51
C GLN A 153 -16.97 18.94 -8.45
N GLY A 154 -17.38 18.95 -9.72
CA GLY A 154 -17.03 20.00 -10.69
C GLY A 154 -15.84 19.71 -11.61
N ALA A 155 -15.30 18.48 -11.59
CA ALA A 155 -14.29 18.08 -12.56
C ALA A 155 -14.90 17.84 -13.96
N HIS A 156 -14.25 18.33 -15.01
CA HIS A 156 -14.64 18.10 -16.40
C HIS A 156 -13.86 16.88 -16.91
N VAL A 157 -14.37 15.69 -16.61
CA VAL A 157 -13.72 14.41 -16.91
C VAL A 157 -14.72 13.36 -17.41
N HIS A 158 -14.25 12.48 -18.30
CA HIS A 158 -15.01 11.33 -18.79
C HIS A 158 -14.22 10.02 -18.65
N VAL A 159 -14.95 8.90 -18.60
CA VAL A 159 -14.37 7.54 -18.66
C VAL A 159 -13.84 7.27 -20.08
N ALA A 160 -12.63 6.75 -20.17
CA ALA A 160 -12.00 6.30 -21.40
C ALA A 160 -11.41 4.89 -21.21
N PRO A 161 -11.29 4.07 -22.28
CA PRO A 161 -10.58 2.80 -22.19
C PRO A 161 -9.07 3.03 -22.00
N ASP A 162 -8.45 2.19 -21.16
CA ASP A 162 -7.00 2.05 -21.08
C ASP A 162 -6.63 0.57 -21.10
N THR A 163 -6.29 0.09 -22.31
CA THR A 163 -5.98 -1.31 -22.56
C THR A 163 -4.49 -1.64 -22.43
N SER A 164 -3.69 -0.74 -21.87
CA SER A 164 -2.23 -0.92 -21.73
C SER A 164 -1.85 -2.06 -20.77
N VAL A 165 -2.65 -2.30 -19.73
CA VAL A 165 -2.42 -3.33 -18.70
C VAL A 165 -3.45 -4.47 -18.77
N ASP A 166 -4.67 -4.18 -19.20
CA ASP A 166 -5.83 -5.08 -19.12
C ASP A 166 -6.81 -4.78 -20.28
N PRO A 167 -7.30 -5.78 -21.06
CA PRO A 167 -8.23 -5.52 -22.16
C PRO A 167 -9.54 -4.83 -21.73
N ASP A 168 -9.96 -4.99 -20.48
CA ASP A 168 -11.17 -4.36 -19.92
C ASP A 168 -10.82 -3.17 -19.00
N GLY A 169 -9.59 -2.64 -19.11
CA GLY A 169 -9.09 -1.52 -18.32
C GLY A 169 -9.75 -0.18 -18.66
N LEU A 170 -9.97 0.64 -17.62
CA LEU A 170 -10.57 1.97 -17.72
C LEU A 170 -9.65 3.01 -17.08
N THR A 171 -9.67 4.21 -17.63
CA THR A 171 -9.04 5.42 -17.11
C THR A 171 -10.03 6.59 -17.20
N TRP A 172 -9.67 7.74 -16.65
CA TRP A 172 -10.41 8.99 -16.88
C TRP A 172 -9.54 9.98 -17.67
N ARG A 173 -10.19 10.87 -18.43
CA ARG A 173 -9.55 11.90 -19.23
C ARG A 173 -10.20 13.24 -18.92
N ILE A 174 -9.39 14.31 -18.92
CA ILE A 174 -9.88 15.69 -18.88
C ILE A 174 -10.62 16.00 -20.20
N ASP A 175 -11.75 16.68 -20.12
CA ASP A 175 -12.52 17.12 -21.27
C ASP A 175 -11.79 18.23 -22.05
N ASP A 176 -11.88 18.18 -23.39
CA ASP A 176 -11.25 19.15 -24.29
C ASP A 176 -11.70 20.58 -23.96
N GLY A 177 -10.73 21.46 -23.69
CA GLY A 177 -10.97 22.86 -23.36
C GLY A 177 -11.27 23.16 -21.89
N SER A 178 -11.23 22.16 -21.00
CA SER A 178 -11.23 22.40 -19.56
C SER A 178 -9.95 23.13 -19.09
N SER A 179 -10.07 23.88 -17.99
CA SER A 179 -8.95 24.47 -17.25
C SER A 179 -8.47 23.61 -16.08
N ASP A 180 -9.00 22.39 -15.92
CA ASP A 180 -8.65 21.50 -14.81
C ASP A 180 -7.19 21.04 -14.90
N THR A 181 -6.61 20.71 -13.75
CA THR A 181 -5.19 20.37 -13.58
C THR A 181 -5.04 19.07 -12.79
N TYR A 182 -4.16 18.18 -13.25
CA TYR A 182 -3.95 16.85 -12.65
C TYR A 182 -3.71 16.91 -11.13
N ASP A 183 -2.84 17.79 -10.62
CA ASP A 183 -2.60 17.98 -9.17
C ASP A 183 -3.86 18.17 -8.30
N ASN A 184 -4.92 18.76 -8.86
CA ASN A 184 -6.21 18.95 -8.18
C ASN A 184 -7.16 17.76 -8.42
N LEU A 185 -7.11 17.17 -9.62
CA LEU A 185 -7.94 16.03 -9.99
C LEU A 185 -7.50 14.72 -9.35
N ASP A 186 -6.21 14.49 -9.14
CA ASP A 186 -5.68 13.24 -8.58
C ASP A 186 -6.19 13.03 -7.14
N LYS A 187 -6.12 14.05 -6.29
CA LYS A 187 -6.67 14.02 -4.91
C LYS A 187 -8.19 13.79 -4.89
N LEU A 188 -8.90 14.36 -5.87
CA LEU A 188 -10.33 14.17 -6.04
C LEU A 188 -10.64 12.74 -6.53
N ALA A 189 -9.84 12.21 -7.45
CA ALA A 189 -9.91 10.84 -7.94
C ALA A 189 -9.67 9.85 -6.80
N ASP A 190 -8.62 10.02 -5.98
CA ASP A 190 -8.33 9.18 -4.81
C ASP A 190 -9.52 9.14 -3.84
N GLN A 191 -10.08 10.30 -3.51
CA GLN A 191 -11.25 10.40 -2.63
C GLN A 191 -12.48 9.69 -3.22
N CYS A 192 -12.77 9.88 -4.50
CA CYS A 192 -13.89 9.23 -5.18
C CYS A 192 -13.65 7.73 -5.40
N GLN A 193 -12.40 7.30 -5.58
CA GLN A 193 -11.98 5.92 -5.73
C GLN A 193 -12.23 5.15 -4.44
N LEU A 194 -11.76 5.67 -3.30
CA LEU A 194 -12.05 5.12 -1.97
C LEU A 194 -13.56 4.97 -1.76
N GLN A 195 -14.36 5.98 -2.10
CA GLN A 195 -15.81 5.93 -1.94
C GLN A 195 -16.51 4.91 -2.85
N ALA A 196 -16.03 4.72 -4.08
CA ALA A 196 -16.66 3.83 -5.06
C ALA A 196 -16.25 2.36 -4.86
N PHE A 197 -14.97 2.10 -4.63
CA PHE A 197 -14.38 0.76 -4.58
C PHE A 197 -14.45 0.08 -3.20
N SER A 198 -14.85 0.79 -2.14
CA SER A 198 -15.14 0.21 -0.82
C SER A 198 -16.58 -0.34 -0.63
N LYS A 199 -17.33 -0.56 -1.72
CA LYS A 199 -18.76 -1.00 -1.72
C LYS A 199 -18.97 -2.48 -2.10
#